data_AF-U9SUJ1-F1
#
_entry.id   AF-U9SUJ1-F1
#
_cell.length_a   1.000
_cell.length_b   1.000
_cell.length_c   1.000
_cell.angle_alpha   90.00
_cell.angle_beta   90.00
_cell.angle_gamma   90.00
#
_symmetry.space_group_name_H-M   'P 1'
#
loop_
_entity.id
_entity.type
_entity.pdbx_description
1 polymer ?
#
loop_
_entity_poly.entity_id
_entity_poly.type
_entity_poly.pdbx_seq_one_letter_code
_entity_poly.pdbx_strand_id
1 'polypeptide(L)'
;MANVLCQNKIIRVDSINVQDDVNITVQIDDISSKFVLVNLNLKCKLSKIRKRLEQNTKVKMNDTLSFANMFNNNNGSSLAEIAREDEEEIILENIIDKKSKTLYLKSESDWRFFKDKFKLEYGHYVTLEKVNNRAFTMVDCEMNEIVDGYENNTIQIDLEEDKIIKNDFLLIADIDIPNFAKLGVSIENSNIKNSNIITSSTYNIIEYKKMSLKLKLEPTKEFIEAMKGVIDSKDPRKFKDLINDFGQFIPKKVILGGRAYFIAKENSEENSGEYVKNTDCQAPNIKVEKKSLEILNKSNSSKYQSFKIFGGKEICSNNFNETDWIESLRNFRNWSCIKFKDPVNIFQLLPENLRRQILLLVEKKILYTNAENCTYYLFEPGMHHTFKLNIPENILKVINNKDADCNIFATVIDKKEKDIFNCQV
;
A
#
# COMPACT_ATOMS: atom_id res chain seq x y z
N MET A 1 -49.20 -2.06 64.58
CA MET A 1 -49.65 -0.69 64.27
C MET A 1 -48.50 0.05 63.61
N ALA A 2 -48.81 0.93 62.65
CA ALA A 2 -47.92 1.75 61.80
C ALA A 2 -47.47 1.11 60.46
N ASN A 3 -48.40 1.16 59.49
CA ASN A 3 -48.11 1.21 58.06
C ASN A 3 -47.57 2.61 57.72
N VAL A 4 -46.40 2.69 57.09
CA VAL A 4 -45.90 3.92 56.44
C VAL A 4 -46.16 3.79 54.95
N LEU A 5 -47.08 4.60 54.43
CA LEU A 5 -47.30 4.82 53.01
C LEU A 5 -46.10 5.58 52.41
N CYS A 6 -45.36 4.94 51.50
CA CYS A 6 -44.49 5.66 50.57
C CYS A 6 -45.33 6.15 49.38
N GLN A 7 -45.51 7.47 49.29
CA GLN A 7 -46.09 8.14 48.13
C GLN A 7 -45.10 8.07 46.95
N ASN A 8 -45.49 7.37 45.88
CA ASN A 8 -44.82 7.42 44.59
C ASN A 8 -45.03 8.81 43.96
N LYS A 9 -44.00 9.64 44.02
CA LYS A 9 -43.91 10.88 43.25
C LYS A 9 -43.63 10.51 41.80
N ILE A 10 -44.70 10.44 40.99
CA ILE A 10 -44.61 10.27 39.54
C ILE A 10 -43.91 11.50 38.96
N ILE A 11 -42.66 11.33 38.55
CA ILE A 11 -41.94 12.28 37.71
C ILE A 11 -42.60 12.20 36.34
N ARG A 12 -43.31 13.26 35.93
CA ARG A 12 -43.76 13.46 34.56
C ARG A 12 -42.54 13.44 33.66
N VAL A 13 -42.36 12.35 32.92
CA VAL A 13 -41.56 12.33 31.71
C VAL A 13 -42.29 13.22 30.72
N ASP A 14 -41.65 14.31 30.30
CA ASP A 14 -42.14 15.14 29.20
C ASP A 14 -42.35 14.25 27.98
N SER A 15 -43.62 14.04 27.64
CA SER A 15 -44.05 13.36 26.44
C SER A 15 -43.58 14.19 25.24
N ILE A 16 -42.47 13.78 24.63
CA ILE A 16 -42.07 14.22 23.30
C ILE A 16 -43.23 13.89 22.37
N ASN A 17 -43.76 14.91 21.70
CA ASN A 17 -44.82 14.82 20.71
C ASN A 17 -44.49 13.73 19.66
N VAL A 18 -45.17 12.58 19.75
CA VAL A 18 -44.98 11.41 18.86
C VAL A 18 -45.60 11.65 17.46
N GLN A 19 -46.11 12.86 17.19
CA GLN A 19 -47.02 13.12 16.08
C GLN A 19 -46.34 13.61 14.79
N ASP A 20 -45.03 13.87 14.81
CA ASP A 20 -44.26 14.40 13.66
C ASP A 20 -43.18 13.44 13.14
N ASP A 21 -43.12 12.21 13.66
CA ASP A 21 -42.15 11.18 13.28
C ASP A 21 -42.65 10.43 12.02
N VAL A 22 -41.94 10.59 10.89
CA VAL A 22 -42.32 10.07 9.58
C VAL A 22 -41.26 9.09 9.08
N ASN A 23 -41.70 8.04 8.40
CA ASN A 23 -40.78 7.13 7.70
C ASN A 23 -40.19 7.83 6.47
N ILE A 24 -38.88 8.01 6.50
CA ILE A 24 -38.09 8.69 5.48
C ILE A 24 -37.09 7.70 4.90
N THR A 25 -36.95 7.74 3.58
CA THR A 25 -35.97 6.92 2.88
C THR A 25 -34.63 7.64 2.91
N VAL A 26 -33.61 7.05 3.50
CA VAL A 26 -32.24 7.56 3.47
C VAL A 26 -31.50 6.91 2.31
N GLN A 27 -30.95 7.74 1.42
CA GLN A 27 -30.13 7.33 0.29
C GLN A 27 -28.72 7.91 0.44
N ILE A 28 -27.70 7.09 0.21
CA ILE A 28 -26.30 7.50 0.23
C ILE A 28 -25.80 7.53 -1.22
N ASP A 29 -25.30 8.67 -1.65
CA ASP A 29 -24.87 8.98 -3.02
C ASP A 29 -25.97 8.79 -4.08
N ASP A 30 -25.60 8.94 -5.35
CA ASP A 30 -26.49 8.73 -6.50
C ASP A 30 -26.61 7.23 -6.89
N ILE A 31 -26.19 6.32 -6.02
CA ILE A 31 -26.10 4.89 -6.35
C ILE A 31 -27.36 4.16 -5.90
N SER A 32 -28.08 3.60 -6.87
CA SER A 32 -29.41 2.96 -6.79
C SER A 32 -29.53 1.69 -5.92
N SER A 33 -28.61 1.41 -4.99
CA SER A 33 -28.53 0.06 -4.38
C SER A 33 -28.70 -0.02 -2.87
N LYS A 34 -28.84 1.09 -2.13
CA LYS A 34 -29.11 1.04 -0.68
C LYS A 34 -30.03 2.15 -0.20
N PHE A 35 -31.33 1.86 -0.23
CA PHE A 35 -32.35 2.65 0.44
C PHE A 35 -32.56 2.10 1.85
N VAL A 36 -32.48 2.96 2.86
CA VAL A 36 -32.75 2.60 4.25
C VAL A 36 -33.94 3.40 4.75
N LEU A 37 -35.03 2.72 5.09
CA LEU A 37 -36.17 3.37 5.73
C LEU A 37 -35.84 3.65 7.19
N VAL A 38 -35.89 4.92 7.59
CA VAL A 38 -35.64 5.37 8.96
C VAL A 38 -36.79 6.27 9.38
N ASN A 39 -37.30 6.05 10.59
CA ASN A 39 -38.27 6.97 11.17
C ASN A 39 -37.53 8.19 11.74
N LEU A 40 -37.83 9.39 11.23
CA LEU A 40 -37.20 10.65 11.63
C LEU A 40 -38.27 11.75 11.80
N ASN A 41 -37.95 12.76 12.61
CA ASN A 41 -38.82 13.91 12.83
C ASN A 41 -38.51 15.04 11.85
N LEU A 42 -39.48 15.48 11.05
CA LEU A 42 -39.29 16.51 10.04
C LEU A 42 -38.91 17.89 10.62
N LYS A 43 -39.36 18.20 11.83
CA LYS A 43 -39.13 19.50 12.48
C LYS A 43 -37.82 19.54 13.27
N CYS A 44 -37.08 18.44 13.32
CA CYS A 44 -35.78 18.39 13.99
C CYS A 44 -34.68 19.03 13.15
N LYS A 45 -33.76 19.72 13.84
CA LYS A 45 -32.49 20.19 13.28
C LYS A 45 -31.62 19.02 12.81
N LEU A 46 -30.84 19.23 11.75
CA LEU A 46 -29.97 18.19 11.17
C LEU A 46 -28.96 17.64 12.20
N SER A 47 -28.46 18.46 13.11
CA SER A 47 -27.58 18.02 14.21
C SER A 47 -28.19 16.92 15.09
N LYS A 48 -29.50 17.00 15.36
CA LYS A 48 -30.23 15.96 16.11
C LYS A 48 -30.50 14.74 15.24
N ILE A 49 -30.79 14.94 13.95
CA ILE A 49 -31.00 13.85 12.99
C ILE A 49 -29.72 13.02 12.82
N ARG A 50 -28.56 13.68 12.71
CA ARG A 50 -27.25 13.04 12.64
C ARG A 50 -27.04 12.06 13.79
N LYS A 51 -27.25 12.49 15.04
CA LYS A 51 -27.15 11.62 16.23
C LYS A 51 -28.05 10.37 16.14
N ARG A 52 -29.26 10.51 15.58
CA ARG A 52 -30.19 9.38 15.38
C ARG A 52 -29.71 8.45 14.25
N LEU A 53 -29.12 8.99 13.19
CA LEU A 53 -28.56 8.22 12.07
C LEU A 53 -27.22 7.55 12.41
N GLU A 54 -26.44 8.10 13.34
CA GLU A 54 -25.22 7.48 13.90
C GLU A 54 -25.56 6.18 14.66
N GLN A 55 -26.66 6.19 15.42
CA GLN A 55 -27.16 5.03 16.15
C GLN A 55 -27.81 3.97 15.23
N ASN A 56 -28.15 4.34 13.99
CA ASN A 56 -28.79 3.43 13.05
C ASN A 56 -27.77 2.44 12.47
N THR A 57 -27.97 1.14 12.72
CA THR A 57 -27.04 0.09 12.30
C THR A 57 -26.92 -0.10 10.79
N LYS A 58 -27.90 0.38 10.00
CA LYS A 58 -27.90 0.26 8.54
C LYS A 58 -27.29 1.50 7.87
N VAL A 59 -27.63 2.70 8.33
CA VAL A 59 -27.08 3.95 7.79
C VAL A 59 -25.65 4.17 8.29
N LYS A 60 -25.40 3.93 9.58
CA LYS A 60 -24.10 4.15 10.25
C LYS A 60 -23.50 5.50 9.88
N MET A 61 -24.27 6.57 10.10
CA MET A 61 -23.79 7.91 9.82
C MET A 61 -22.48 8.16 10.58
N ASN A 62 -21.52 8.76 9.90
CA ASN A 62 -20.23 9.14 10.46
C ASN A 62 -19.73 10.40 9.76
N ASP A 63 -18.47 10.78 10.01
CA ASP A 63 -17.91 12.00 9.43
C ASP A 63 -17.64 11.94 7.92
N THR A 64 -17.73 10.76 7.30
CA THR A 64 -17.60 10.61 5.83
C THR A 64 -18.91 10.84 5.08
N LEU A 65 -19.98 11.19 5.80
CA LEU A 65 -21.31 11.43 5.25
C LEU A 65 -21.79 12.82 5.65
N SER A 66 -22.19 13.59 4.65
CA SER A 66 -22.79 14.91 4.80
C SER A 66 -24.22 14.89 4.27
N PHE A 67 -25.09 15.69 4.87
CA PHE A 67 -26.42 15.89 4.29
C PHE A 67 -26.29 16.60 2.95
N ALA A 68 -27.16 16.27 2.01
CA ALA A 68 -27.12 16.88 0.70
C ALA A 68 -28.51 17.21 0.18
N ASN A 69 -28.57 18.29 -0.60
CA ASN A 69 -29.75 18.65 -1.38
C ASN A 69 -29.58 18.13 -2.81
N MET A 70 -30.62 17.46 -3.29
CA MET A 70 -30.69 17.02 -4.69
C MET A 70 -31.25 18.14 -5.55
N PHE A 71 -30.55 18.47 -6.63
CA PHE A 71 -31.02 19.41 -7.65
C PHE A 71 -30.99 18.72 -9.00
N ASN A 72 -32.05 18.93 -9.79
CA ASN A 72 -32.16 18.41 -11.14
C ASN A 72 -31.80 19.51 -12.13
N ASN A 73 -30.76 19.29 -12.93
CA ASN A 73 -30.39 20.15 -14.05
C ASN A 73 -30.62 19.42 -15.37
N ASN A 74 -30.55 20.15 -16.49
CA ASN A 74 -30.73 19.60 -17.84
C ASN A 74 -29.75 18.46 -18.18
N ASN A 75 -28.64 18.32 -17.45
CA ASN A 75 -27.61 17.29 -17.64
C ASN A 75 -27.67 16.14 -16.60
N GLY A 76 -28.68 16.11 -15.73
CA GLY A 76 -28.84 15.06 -14.70
C GLY A 76 -29.12 15.61 -13.29
N SER A 77 -29.26 14.69 -12.33
CA SER A 77 -29.36 15.00 -10.91
C SER A 77 -27.98 15.18 -10.28
N SER A 78 -27.84 16.14 -9.36
CA SER A 78 -26.59 16.35 -8.61
C SER A 78 -26.90 16.63 -7.14
N LEU A 79 -25.99 16.20 -6.27
CA LEU A 79 -26.08 16.41 -4.82
C LEU A 79 -25.16 17.57 -4.42
N ALA A 80 -25.73 18.64 -3.87
CA ALA A 80 -24.96 19.69 -3.21
C ALA A 80 -24.86 19.40 -1.71
N GLU A 81 -23.64 19.46 -1.19
CA GLU A 81 -23.36 19.21 0.22
C GLU A 81 -23.87 20.37 1.10
N ILE A 82 -24.34 20.02 2.30
CA ILE A 82 -24.65 20.97 3.37
C ILE A 82 -23.47 20.97 4.34
N ALA A 83 -22.91 22.15 4.58
CA ALA A 83 -21.78 22.33 5.49
C ALA A 83 -22.14 21.92 6.93
N ARG A 84 -21.16 21.38 7.67
CA ARG A 84 -21.40 20.79 9.00
C ARG A 84 -21.84 21.84 10.02
N GLU A 85 -21.32 23.05 9.92
CA GLU A 85 -21.67 24.22 10.72
C GLU A 85 -23.14 24.63 10.57
N ASP A 86 -23.75 24.38 9.41
CA ASP A 86 -25.14 24.74 9.13
C ASP A 86 -26.14 23.71 9.66
N GLU A 87 -25.69 22.53 10.10
CA GLU A 87 -26.56 21.46 10.61
C GLU A 87 -27.34 21.87 11.88
N GLU A 88 -26.82 22.85 12.63
CA GLU A 88 -27.51 23.39 13.81
C GLU A 88 -28.62 24.37 13.45
N GLU A 89 -28.67 24.91 12.23
CA GLU A 89 -29.69 25.89 11.82
C GLU A 89 -30.74 25.30 10.87
N ILE A 90 -30.36 24.29 10.08
CA ILE A 90 -31.25 23.68 9.09
C ILE A 90 -32.13 22.61 9.74
N ILE A 91 -33.42 22.63 9.41
CA ILE A 91 -34.39 21.58 9.76
C ILE A 91 -34.52 20.54 8.64
N LEU A 92 -34.80 19.30 9.02
CA LEU A 92 -34.90 18.17 8.09
C LEU A 92 -35.95 18.37 6.98
N GLU A 93 -37.08 18.99 7.32
CA GLU A 93 -38.16 19.28 6.36
C GLU A 93 -37.69 20.13 5.16
N ASN A 94 -36.66 20.95 5.34
CA ASN A 94 -36.17 21.85 4.29
C ASN A 94 -35.34 21.14 3.22
N ILE A 95 -34.82 19.94 3.51
CA ILE A 95 -33.86 19.24 2.65
C ILE A 95 -34.40 17.94 2.06
N ILE A 96 -35.51 17.43 2.61
CA ILE A 96 -36.13 16.21 2.09
C ILE A 96 -36.80 16.48 0.75
N ASP A 97 -36.60 15.57 -0.20
CA ASP A 97 -37.43 15.54 -1.40
C ASP A 97 -38.85 15.14 -1.01
N LYS A 98 -39.76 16.11 -1.06
CA LYS A 98 -41.18 15.93 -0.69
C LYS A 98 -41.90 14.91 -1.56
N LYS A 99 -41.46 14.68 -2.81
CA LYS A 99 -42.09 13.71 -3.71
C LYS A 99 -41.76 12.28 -3.32
N SER A 100 -40.47 11.98 -3.15
CA SER A 100 -40.01 10.63 -2.82
C SER A 100 -39.88 10.36 -1.32
N LYS A 101 -40.01 11.40 -0.49
CA LYS A 101 -39.70 11.39 0.95
C LYS A 101 -38.28 10.86 1.21
N THR A 102 -37.34 11.33 0.40
CA THR A 102 -35.94 10.88 0.44
C THR A 102 -35.06 11.95 1.07
N LEU A 103 -34.21 11.50 1.99
CA LEU A 103 -33.08 12.23 2.54
C LEU A 103 -31.81 11.74 1.85
N TYR A 104 -31.09 12.65 1.22
CA TYR A 104 -29.84 12.35 0.54
C TYR A 104 -28.65 12.63 1.46
N LEU A 105 -27.74 11.66 1.51
CA LEU A 105 -26.44 11.79 2.11
C LEU A 105 -25.40 11.70 1.00
N LYS A 106 -24.49 12.66 0.94
CA LYS A 106 -23.34 12.60 0.05
C LYS A 106 -22.18 12.02 0.83
N SER A 107 -21.52 11.01 0.27
CA SER A 107 -20.28 10.50 0.83
C SER A 107 -19.11 11.29 0.29
N GLU A 108 -18.25 11.71 1.20
CA GLU A 108 -17.04 12.45 0.86
C GLU A 108 -15.82 11.62 1.26
N SER A 109 -14.84 11.61 0.37
CA SER A 109 -13.60 10.91 0.62
C SER A 109 -12.76 11.73 1.60
N ASP A 110 -12.72 11.30 2.87
CA ASP A 110 -11.82 11.84 3.88
C ASP A 110 -10.52 11.02 3.92
N TRP A 111 -9.36 11.67 4.02
CA TRP A 111 -8.09 10.98 4.23
C TRP A 111 -8.11 10.12 5.49
N ARG A 112 -8.89 10.47 6.51
CA ARG A 112 -9.05 9.67 7.74
C ARG A 112 -9.66 8.30 7.46
N PHE A 113 -10.61 8.24 6.54
CA PHE A 113 -11.17 6.97 6.08
C PHE A 113 -10.10 6.08 5.43
N PHE A 114 -9.28 6.66 4.55
CA PHE A 114 -8.20 5.92 3.89
C PHE A 114 -7.06 5.55 4.83
N LYS A 115 -6.75 6.42 5.79
CA LYS A 115 -5.77 6.17 6.84
C LYS A 115 -6.07 4.86 7.56
N ASP A 116 -7.30 4.71 8.05
CA ASP A 116 -7.70 3.55 8.83
C ASP A 116 -7.83 2.31 7.94
N LYS A 117 -8.43 2.48 6.75
CA LYS A 117 -8.63 1.39 5.78
C LYS A 117 -7.31 0.75 5.32
N PHE A 118 -6.29 1.56 5.07
CA PHE A 118 -5.01 1.11 4.51
C PHE A 118 -3.86 1.13 5.50
N LYS A 119 -4.12 1.44 6.78
CA LYS A 119 -3.11 1.50 7.84
C LYS A 119 -1.91 2.40 7.47
N LEU A 120 -2.18 3.59 6.94
CA LEU A 120 -1.14 4.50 6.40
C LEU A 120 -0.15 5.03 7.46
N GLU A 121 -0.44 4.84 8.75
CA GLU A 121 0.41 5.19 9.90
C GLU A 121 1.44 4.10 10.28
N TYR A 122 1.32 2.93 9.67
CA TYR A 122 2.17 1.77 9.95
C TYR A 122 3.32 1.71 8.95
N GLY A 123 4.50 1.30 9.42
CA GLY A 123 5.56 0.92 8.51
C GLY A 123 5.19 -0.35 7.75
N HIS A 124 5.94 -0.61 6.69
CA HIS A 124 5.75 -1.76 5.82
C HIS A 124 7.04 -2.56 5.65
N TYR A 125 6.85 -3.84 5.33
CA TYR A 125 7.87 -4.72 4.75
C TYR A 125 7.69 -4.84 3.26
N VAL A 126 8.75 -5.32 2.59
CA VAL A 126 8.67 -5.71 1.18
C VAL A 126 7.75 -6.90 0.95
N THR A 127 7.55 -7.75 1.95
CA THR A 127 6.55 -8.82 1.90
C THR A 127 5.14 -8.35 2.27
N LEU A 128 4.95 -7.05 2.62
CA LEU A 128 3.71 -6.49 3.18
C LEU A 128 3.17 -7.24 4.41
N GLU A 129 4.04 -7.93 5.15
CA GLU A 129 3.69 -8.55 6.42
C GLU A 129 3.10 -7.53 7.40
N LYS A 130 2.13 -7.98 8.19
CA LYS A 130 1.44 -7.10 9.14
C LYS A 130 2.40 -6.67 10.23
N VAL A 131 2.62 -5.36 10.28
CA VAL A 131 3.30 -4.71 11.40
C VAL A 131 2.31 -4.55 12.56
N ASN A 132 2.78 -4.83 13.78
CA ASN A 132 1.96 -4.79 14.98
C ASN A 132 1.76 -3.37 15.49
N ASN A 133 2.79 -2.51 15.39
CA ASN A 133 2.78 -1.18 15.97
C ASN A 133 2.88 -0.09 14.90
N ARG A 134 2.19 1.03 15.13
CA ARG A 134 2.30 2.22 14.27
C ARG A 134 3.59 2.99 14.60
N ALA A 135 4.38 3.28 13.58
CA ALA A 135 5.61 4.04 13.72
C ALA A 135 5.35 5.56 13.66
N PHE A 136 4.28 5.97 12.98
CA PHE A 136 3.96 7.37 12.75
C PHE A 136 2.50 7.69 13.06
N THR A 137 2.22 8.97 13.27
CA THR A 137 0.87 9.54 13.26
C THR A 137 0.75 10.46 12.06
N MET A 138 -0.36 10.34 11.33
CA MET A 138 -0.64 11.21 10.21
C MET A 138 -1.33 12.48 10.73
N VAL A 139 -0.58 13.57 10.76
CA VAL A 139 -1.04 14.86 11.31
C VAL A 139 -1.86 15.65 10.30
N ASP A 140 -1.55 15.48 9.01
CA ASP A 140 -2.21 16.16 7.91
C ASP A 140 -1.97 15.37 6.60
N CYS A 141 -2.78 15.63 5.57
CA CYS A 141 -2.73 14.95 4.29
C CYS A 141 -3.20 15.86 3.16
N GLU A 142 -2.34 16.03 2.15
CA GLU A 142 -2.74 16.71 0.91
C GLU A 142 -3.42 15.69 -0.01
N MET A 143 -4.71 15.90 -0.30
CA MET A 143 -5.51 15.08 -1.21
C MET A 143 -5.65 15.77 -2.56
N ASN A 144 -5.26 15.12 -3.64
CA ASN A 144 -5.47 15.63 -5.00
C ASN A 144 -6.17 14.58 -5.86
N GLU A 145 -7.35 14.93 -6.38
CA GLU A 145 -8.11 14.11 -7.31
C GLU A 145 -7.37 13.97 -8.65
N ILE A 146 -7.50 12.80 -9.28
CA ILE A 146 -6.91 12.50 -10.57
C ILE A 146 -8.05 12.29 -11.57
N VAL A 147 -8.25 13.27 -12.45
CA VAL A 147 -9.39 13.32 -13.38
C VAL A 147 -9.24 12.34 -14.55
N ASP A 148 -8.03 12.21 -15.10
CA ASP A 148 -7.70 11.28 -16.20
C ASP A 148 -6.62 10.29 -15.77
N GLY A 149 -7.02 9.34 -14.93
CA GLY A 149 -6.10 8.40 -14.30
C GLY A 149 -6.10 7.00 -14.90
N TYR A 150 -6.80 6.79 -16.02
CA TYR A 150 -6.85 5.48 -16.67
C TYR A 150 -5.57 5.24 -17.47
N GLU A 151 -4.89 4.13 -17.19
CA GLU A 151 -3.69 3.71 -17.90
C GLU A 151 -3.75 2.21 -18.19
N ASN A 152 -3.30 1.82 -19.38
CA ASN A 152 -3.13 0.43 -19.76
C ASN A 152 -1.70 0.25 -20.28
N ASN A 153 -0.90 -0.50 -19.52
CA ASN A 153 0.52 -0.67 -19.76
C ASN A 153 0.87 -2.16 -19.77
N THR A 154 1.85 -2.53 -20.58
CA THR A 154 2.46 -3.87 -20.54
C THR A 154 3.79 -3.78 -19.80
N ILE A 155 4.00 -4.65 -18.82
CA ILE A 155 5.28 -4.78 -18.13
C ILE A 155 5.78 -6.22 -18.24
N GLN A 156 7.09 -6.36 -18.39
CA GLN A 156 7.77 -7.65 -18.26
C GLN A 156 8.22 -7.77 -16.81
N ILE A 157 7.86 -8.87 -16.14
CA ILE A 157 8.31 -9.12 -14.77
C ILE A 157 9.18 -10.38 -14.80
N ASP A 158 10.46 -10.21 -14.49
CA ASP A 158 11.44 -11.28 -14.42
C ASP A 158 11.40 -11.98 -13.05
N LEU A 159 10.22 -12.49 -12.67
CA LEU A 159 10.00 -13.21 -11.42
C LEU A 159 9.12 -14.45 -11.67
N GLU A 160 9.42 -15.56 -11.00
CA GLU A 160 8.53 -16.73 -11.00
C GLU A 160 7.13 -16.33 -10.50
N GLU A 161 6.07 -16.76 -11.19
CA GLU A 161 4.67 -16.43 -10.90
C GLU A 161 4.31 -16.65 -9.41
N ASP A 162 4.78 -17.76 -8.82
CA ASP A 162 4.57 -18.10 -7.41
C ASP A 162 5.22 -17.11 -6.42
N LYS A 163 6.26 -16.39 -6.86
CA LYS A 163 6.95 -15.34 -6.07
C LYS A 163 6.28 -13.98 -6.24
N ILE A 164 5.65 -13.70 -7.38
CA ILE A 164 4.85 -12.49 -7.64
C ILE A 164 3.55 -12.53 -6.81
N ILE A 165 2.86 -13.68 -6.80
CA ILE A 165 1.60 -13.86 -6.05
C ILE A 165 1.79 -13.65 -4.54
N LYS A 166 2.98 -13.94 -4.01
CA LYS A 166 3.30 -13.77 -2.59
C LYS A 166 3.67 -12.32 -2.21
N ASN A 167 4.04 -11.47 -3.16
CA ASN A 167 4.58 -10.14 -2.88
C ASN A 167 3.68 -9.03 -3.42
N ASP A 168 2.55 -8.81 -2.77
CA ASP A 168 1.60 -7.72 -3.07
C ASP A 168 2.29 -6.34 -3.09
N PHE A 169 3.41 -6.18 -2.37
CA PHE A 169 4.19 -4.95 -2.39
C PHE A 169 4.83 -4.66 -3.73
N LEU A 170 5.46 -5.65 -4.35
CA LEU A 170 6.17 -5.49 -5.62
C LEU A 170 5.20 -5.09 -6.73
N LEU A 171 3.94 -5.51 -6.58
CA LEU A 171 2.87 -5.07 -7.44
C LEU A 171 2.57 -3.59 -7.20
N ILE A 172 2.32 -3.16 -5.96
CA ILE A 172 1.90 -1.79 -5.61
C ILE A 172 3.06 -0.76 -5.63
N ALA A 173 4.30 -1.18 -5.51
CA ALA A 173 5.45 -0.29 -5.53
C ALA A 173 5.70 0.27 -6.94
N ASP A 174 5.65 1.60 -7.10
CA ASP A 174 6.11 2.28 -8.32
C ASP A 174 7.63 2.45 -8.25
N ILE A 175 8.37 1.34 -8.14
CA ILE A 175 9.77 1.36 -7.72
C ILE A 175 10.65 0.56 -8.68
N ASP A 176 11.55 1.28 -9.36
CA ASP A 176 12.79 0.76 -9.92
C ASP A 176 13.56 -0.03 -8.86
N ILE A 177 13.84 -1.31 -9.12
CA ILE A 177 14.60 -2.25 -8.25
C ILE A 177 15.79 -1.59 -7.48
N PRO A 178 16.61 -0.70 -8.07
CA PRO A 178 17.67 0.03 -7.36
C PRO A 178 17.24 0.85 -6.13
N ASN A 179 16.01 1.37 -6.08
CA ASN A 179 15.52 2.16 -4.96
C ASN A 179 15.18 1.29 -3.74
N PHE A 180 14.97 -0.02 -3.90
CA PHE A 180 14.81 -0.96 -2.78
C PHE A 180 16.08 -1.17 -1.99
N ALA A 181 17.24 -1.26 -2.67
CA ALA A 181 18.53 -1.38 -2.01
C ALA A 181 18.76 -0.19 -1.05
N LYS A 182 18.33 1.02 -1.43
CA LYS A 182 18.41 2.23 -0.60
C LYS A 182 17.52 2.19 0.65
N LEU A 183 16.48 1.36 0.66
CA LEU A 183 15.62 1.14 1.83
C LEU A 183 16.19 0.10 2.80
N GLY A 184 17.37 -0.45 2.51
CA GLY A 184 18.00 -1.54 3.27
C GLY A 184 17.38 -2.90 2.96
N VAL A 185 16.70 -3.03 1.82
CA VAL A 185 16.08 -4.28 1.38
C VAL A 185 17.11 -5.06 0.57
N SER A 186 17.62 -6.15 1.12
CA SER A 186 18.36 -7.15 0.35
C SER A 186 17.37 -8.04 -0.40
N ILE A 187 17.18 -7.80 -1.69
CA ILE A 187 16.41 -8.72 -2.55
C ILE A 187 17.18 -10.05 -2.73
N GLU A 188 18.51 -10.02 -2.57
CA GLU A 188 19.45 -11.15 -2.74
C GLU A 188 19.28 -12.33 -1.76
N ASN A 189 18.57 -12.17 -0.64
CA ASN A 189 18.40 -13.23 0.38
C ASN A 189 17.01 -13.90 0.40
N SER A 190 16.10 -13.52 -0.49
CA SER A 190 15.15 -14.55 -0.96
C SER A 190 15.99 -15.60 -1.69
N ASN A 191 15.65 -16.89 -1.67
CA ASN A 191 16.44 -17.96 -2.31
C ASN A 191 16.55 -17.78 -3.84
N ILE A 192 17.21 -16.72 -4.30
CA ILE A 192 17.64 -16.46 -5.66
C ILE A 192 19.02 -17.08 -5.70
N LYS A 193 19.05 -18.42 -5.72
CA LYS A 193 20.00 -19.02 -6.66
C LYS A 193 19.67 -18.36 -7.99
N ASN A 194 20.68 -17.93 -8.74
CA ASN A 194 20.58 -17.77 -10.17
C ASN A 194 20.02 -19.07 -10.75
N SER A 195 18.71 -19.30 -10.64
CA SER A 195 18.02 -20.09 -11.62
C SER A 195 18.28 -19.32 -12.89
N ASN A 196 18.80 -19.99 -13.90
CA ASN A 196 18.74 -19.47 -15.24
C ASN A 196 17.23 -19.31 -15.53
N ILE A 197 16.65 -18.15 -15.21
CA ILE A 197 15.22 -17.89 -15.39
C ILE A 197 15.06 -17.67 -16.89
N ILE A 198 14.61 -18.72 -17.56
CA ILE A 198 14.34 -18.76 -19.01
C ILE A 198 12.92 -18.22 -19.32
N THR A 199 12.09 -17.89 -18.32
CA THR A 199 10.71 -17.48 -18.54
C THR A 199 10.40 -16.15 -17.85
N SER A 200 10.68 -15.04 -18.53
CA SER A 200 10.09 -13.75 -18.19
C SER A 200 8.63 -13.74 -18.67
N SER A 201 7.66 -13.69 -17.76
CA SER A 201 6.25 -13.56 -18.14
C SER A 201 5.93 -12.10 -18.44
N THR A 202 5.25 -11.86 -19.55
CA THR A 202 4.74 -10.52 -19.89
C THR A 202 3.36 -10.33 -19.26
N TYR A 203 3.13 -9.20 -18.60
CA TYR A 203 1.88 -8.88 -17.93
C TYR A 203 1.27 -7.60 -18.47
N ASN A 204 -0.04 -7.62 -18.70
CA ASN A 204 -0.81 -6.41 -18.96
C ASN A 204 -1.37 -5.89 -17.63
N ILE A 205 -1.26 -4.58 -17.42
CA ILE A 205 -1.73 -3.89 -16.24
C ILE A 205 -2.72 -2.83 -16.69
N ILE A 206 -3.92 -2.89 -16.13
CA ILE A 206 -4.90 -1.82 -16.22
C ILE A 206 -4.94 -1.11 -14.87
N GLU A 207 -4.77 0.20 -14.90
CA GLU A 207 -4.82 1.07 -13.73
C GLU A 207 -5.90 2.13 -13.93
N TYR A 208 -6.60 2.44 -12.84
CA TYR A 208 -7.42 3.63 -12.78
C TYR A 208 -7.10 4.37 -11.49
N LYS A 209 -6.23 5.38 -11.61
CA LYS A 209 -5.84 6.29 -10.54
C LYS A 209 -6.98 7.27 -10.28
N LYS A 210 -7.40 7.39 -9.02
CA LYS A 210 -8.53 8.25 -8.62
C LYS A 210 -8.09 9.40 -7.72
N MET A 211 -7.13 9.14 -6.84
CA MET A 211 -6.72 10.11 -5.82
C MET A 211 -5.26 9.90 -5.48
N SER A 212 -4.55 11.00 -5.24
CA SER A 212 -3.23 10.97 -4.62
C SER A 212 -3.28 11.56 -3.22
N LEU A 213 -2.67 10.88 -2.26
CA LEU A 213 -2.53 11.31 -0.89
C LEU A 213 -1.06 11.54 -0.60
N LYS A 214 -0.68 12.76 -0.22
CA LYS A 214 0.67 13.08 0.23
C LYS A 214 0.64 13.26 1.74
N LEU A 215 1.33 12.36 2.44
CA LEU A 215 1.21 12.15 3.87
C LEU A 215 2.16 13.09 4.62
N LYS A 216 1.65 13.77 5.64
CA LYS A 216 2.49 14.46 6.64
C LYS A 216 2.49 13.62 7.91
N LEU A 217 3.67 13.11 8.24
CA LEU A 217 3.87 12.08 9.25
C LEU A 217 4.77 12.59 10.37
N GLU A 218 4.39 12.31 11.61
CA GLU A 218 5.22 12.55 12.80
C GLU A 218 5.46 11.22 13.54
N PRO A 219 6.69 10.95 14.02
CA PRO A 219 6.97 9.74 14.77
C PRO A 219 6.09 9.61 16.03
N THR A 220 5.62 8.41 16.32
CA THR A 220 4.88 8.17 17.56
C THR A 220 5.80 8.23 18.78
N LYS A 221 5.24 8.52 19.94
CA LYS A 221 5.99 8.51 21.21
C LYS A 221 6.54 7.12 21.48
N GLU A 222 5.73 6.09 21.23
CA GLU A 222 6.11 4.69 21.40
C GLU A 222 7.31 4.32 20.53
N PHE A 223 7.31 4.76 19.26
CA PHE A 223 8.43 4.53 18.36
C PHE A 223 9.70 5.26 18.81
N ILE A 224 9.57 6.53 19.25
CA ILE A 224 10.70 7.31 19.78
C ILE A 224 11.29 6.65 21.03
N GLU A 225 10.47 6.19 21.97
CA GLU A 225 10.96 5.56 23.21
C GLU A 225 11.61 4.20 22.94
N ALA A 226 11.03 3.39 22.05
CA ALA A 226 11.66 2.15 21.60
C ALA A 226 13.04 2.42 20.97
N MET A 227 13.14 3.47 20.16
CA MET A 227 14.40 3.90 19.54
C MET A 227 15.46 4.31 20.56
N LYS A 228 15.09 5.13 21.55
CA LYS A 228 15.99 5.49 22.65
C LYS A 228 16.49 4.26 23.41
N GLY A 229 15.60 3.30 23.68
CA GLY A 229 15.98 2.04 24.32
C GLY A 229 17.03 1.25 23.54
N VAL A 230 16.96 1.25 22.20
CA VAL A 230 18.00 0.65 21.35
C VAL A 230 19.31 1.43 21.47
N ILE A 231 19.27 2.76 21.38
CA ILE A 231 20.45 3.62 21.50
C ILE A 231 21.15 3.42 22.85
N ASP A 232 20.41 3.44 23.94
CA ASP A 232 20.92 3.29 25.31
C ASP A 232 21.55 1.91 25.54
N SER A 233 21.06 0.89 24.83
CA SER A 233 21.60 -0.46 24.92
C SER A 233 22.98 -0.61 24.28
N LYS A 234 23.38 0.32 23.40
CA LYS A 234 24.60 0.27 22.59
C LYS A 234 24.78 -1.02 21.77
N ASP A 235 23.69 -1.76 21.52
CA ASP A 235 23.71 -2.98 20.71
C ASP A 235 22.93 -2.75 19.41
N PRO A 236 23.62 -2.55 18.27
CA PRO A 236 22.96 -2.31 16.99
C PRO A 236 22.14 -3.51 16.50
N ARG A 237 22.31 -4.72 17.05
CA ARG A 237 21.50 -5.89 16.66
C ARG A 237 20.03 -5.71 17.03
N LYS A 238 19.72 -4.90 18.05
CA LYS A 238 18.35 -4.60 18.48
C LYS A 238 17.56 -3.73 17.50
N PHE A 239 18.23 -3.10 16.52
CA PHE A 239 17.50 -2.45 15.41
C PHE A 239 16.64 -3.44 14.63
N LYS A 240 17.03 -4.72 14.59
CA LYS A 240 16.24 -5.76 13.94
C LYS A 240 14.89 -5.95 14.64
N ASP A 241 14.87 -5.95 15.96
CA ASP A 241 13.63 -6.08 16.75
C ASP A 241 12.72 -4.86 16.54
N LEU A 242 13.32 -3.67 16.47
CA LEU A 242 12.57 -2.46 16.21
C LEU A 242 11.98 -2.42 14.79
N ILE A 243 12.73 -2.89 13.79
CA ILE A 243 12.18 -3.11 12.44
C ILE A 243 11.04 -4.13 12.49
N ASN A 244 11.19 -5.24 13.23
CA ASN A 244 10.15 -6.26 13.49
C ASN A 244 8.83 -5.67 14.01
N ASP A 245 8.93 -4.70 14.92
CA ASP A 245 7.76 -4.14 15.59
C ASP A 245 7.08 -3.01 14.81
N PHE A 246 7.85 -2.21 14.07
CA PHE A 246 7.41 -0.94 13.48
C PHE A 246 7.48 -0.90 11.94
N GLY A 247 8.06 -1.91 11.30
CA GLY A 247 8.27 -1.99 9.85
C GLY A 247 9.63 -1.45 9.42
N GLN A 248 9.89 -1.46 8.11
CA GLN A 248 11.19 -1.06 7.55
C GLN A 248 11.14 0.30 6.86
N PHE A 249 10.07 0.57 6.12
CA PHE A 249 9.89 1.83 5.39
C PHE A 249 8.43 2.29 5.47
N ILE A 250 8.18 3.52 5.04
CA ILE A 250 6.83 4.09 4.91
C ILE A 250 6.76 4.96 3.64
N PRO A 251 5.67 4.91 2.86
CA PRO A 251 5.49 5.79 1.70
C PRO A 251 5.19 7.23 2.16
N LYS A 252 5.77 8.22 1.49
CA LYS A 252 5.36 9.63 1.67
C LYS A 252 4.16 10.01 0.81
N LYS A 253 3.92 9.26 -0.26
CA LYS A 253 2.77 9.47 -1.14
C LYS A 253 2.15 8.14 -1.53
N VAL A 254 0.82 8.07 -1.52
CA VAL A 254 0.07 6.90 -1.97
C VAL A 254 -0.92 7.29 -3.06
N ILE A 255 -1.10 6.43 -4.05
CA ILE A 255 -2.11 6.56 -5.09
C ILE A 255 -3.21 5.54 -4.83
N LEU A 256 -4.44 6.01 -4.80
CA LEU A 256 -5.64 5.21 -4.60
C LEU A 256 -6.41 5.04 -5.91
N GLY A 257 -7.07 3.90 -6.05
CA GLY A 257 -7.91 3.61 -7.19
C GLY A 257 -8.10 2.12 -7.40
N GLY A 258 -8.09 1.69 -8.66
CA GLY A 258 -8.10 0.29 -9.06
C GLY A 258 -6.86 -0.08 -9.86
N ARG A 259 -6.35 -1.30 -9.67
CA ARG A 259 -5.34 -1.90 -10.54
C ARG A 259 -5.62 -3.39 -10.76
N ALA A 260 -5.53 -3.87 -12.00
CA ALA A 260 -5.70 -5.28 -12.34
C ALA A 260 -4.53 -5.80 -13.17
N TYR A 261 -4.09 -7.02 -12.89
CA TYR A 261 -2.99 -7.70 -13.57
C TYR A 261 -3.49 -8.90 -14.37
N PHE A 262 -3.01 -8.99 -15.61
CA PHE A 262 -3.35 -10.04 -16.56
C PHE A 262 -2.08 -10.65 -17.13
N ILE A 263 -2.05 -11.97 -17.23
CA ILE A 263 -1.00 -12.66 -17.96
C ILE A 263 -1.21 -12.34 -19.44
N ALA A 264 -0.22 -11.73 -20.10
CA ALA A 264 -0.24 -11.65 -21.55
C ALA A 264 -0.03 -13.08 -22.05
N LYS A 265 -1.07 -13.70 -22.63
CA LYS A 265 -0.86 -14.94 -23.37
C LYS A 265 0.21 -14.65 -24.42
N GLU A 266 1.35 -15.34 -24.32
CA GLU A 266 2.20 -15.50 -25.49
C GLU A 266 1.30 -16.02 -26.60
N ASN A 267 1.34 -15.37 -27.75
CA ASN A 267 0.94 -16.02 -28.98
C ASN A 267 1.96 -17.15 -29.18
N SER A 268 1.82 -18.26 -28.46
CA SER A 268 2.42 -19.50 -28.90
C SER A 268 1.70 -19.85 -30.19
N GLU A 269 2.25 -19.38 -31.31
CA GLU A 269 2.24 -20.22 -32.51
C GLU A 269 2.60 -21.61 -32.00
N GLU A 270 1.66 -22.54 -32.12
CA GLU A 270 1.93 -23.94 -31.91
C GLU A 270 3.17 -24.26 -32.75
N ASN A 271 4.32 -24.38 -32.09
CA ASN A 271 5.46 -25.08 -32.64
C ASN A 271 5.01 -26.53 -32.77
N SER A 272 4.27 -26.82 -33.83
CA SER A 272 4.06 -28.15 -34.35
C SER A 272 5.43 -28.66 -34.78
N GLY A 273 6.10 -29.36 -33.88
CA GLY A 273 7.41 -29.88 -34.16
C GLY A 273 7.82 -30.92 -33.14
N GLU A 274 7.34 -32.15 -33.31
CA GLU A 274 8.28 -33.27 -33.44
C GLU A 274 7.63 -34.55 -33.99
N TYR A 275 7.96 -34.82 -35.25
CA TYR A 275 8.43 -36.12 -35.75
C TYR A 275 7.78 -37.41 -35.20
N VAL A 276 6.80 -37.93 -35.94
CA VAL A 276 6.67 -39.38 -36.14
C VAL A 276 7.47 -39.75 -37.39
N LYS A 277 8.35 -40.75 -37.24
CA LYS A 277 9.26 -41.28 -38.25
C LYS A 277 8.54 -41.69 -39.56
N ASN A 278 9.15 -41.25 -40.66
CA ASN A 278 9.22 -41.84 -42.01
C ASN A 278 8.23 -42.96 -42.40
N THR A 279 7.47 -42.70 -43.48
CA THR A 279 7.69 -43.39 -44.76
C THR A 279 7.18 -42.56 -45.95
N ASP A 280 8.11 -42.34 -46.88
CA ASP A 280 7.97 -42.23 -48.33
C ASP A 280 7.32 -41.01 -49.04
N CYS A 281 8.12 -40.49 -49.99
CA CYS A 281 7.79 -39.81 -51.26
C CYS A 281 7.76 -38.26 -51.33
N GLN A 282 8.91 -37.71 -51.79
CA GLN A 282 9.13 -36.64 -52.80
C GLN A 282 8.32 -35.31 -52.80
N ALA A 283 9.08 -34.21 -52.85
CA ALA A 283 8.71 -32.77 -52.94
C ALA A 283 8.12 -32.35 -54.33
N PRO A 284 7.83 -31.05 -54.71
CA PRO A 284 8.05 -29.76 -54.00
C PRO A 284 7.00 -28.60 -54.19
N ASN A 285 7.15 -27.54 -53.36
CA ASN A 285 6.95 -26.08 -53.57
C ASN A 285 5.69 -25.50 -54.27
N ILE A 286 4.84 -24.72 -53.57
CA ILE A 286 4.19 -23.49 -54.10
C ILE A 286 3.96 -22.42 -53.00
N LYS A 287 4.45 -21.20 -53.27
CA LYS A 287 4.21 -19.86 -52.66
C LYS A 287 2.74 -19.58 -52.26
N VAL A 288 2.52 -18.95 -51.09
CA VAL A 288 1.44 -17.94 -50.86
C VAL A 288 1.89 -17.03 -49.70
N GLU A 289 2.49 -15.87 -49.95
CA GLU A 289 1.87 -14.53 -50.05
C GLU A 289 1.31 -13.99 -48.71
N LYS A 290 2.04 -13.02 -48.12
CA LYS A 290 1.60 -12.22 -46.97
C LYS A 290 0.33 -11.45 -47.34
N LYS A 291 -0.76 -11.67 -46.60
CA LYS A 291 -1.83 -10.68 -46.44
C LYS A 291 -2.08 -10.43 -44.96
N SER A 292 -1.83 -9.17 -44.59
CA SER A 292 -2.29 -8.51 -43.38
C SER A 292 -3.77 -8.78 -43.15
N LEU A 293 -4.16 -9.13 -41.92
CA LEU A 293 -5.56 -9.15 -41.52
C LEU A 293 -5.80 -8.19 -40.35
N GLU A 294 -6.84 -7.39 -40.57
CA GLU A 294 -7.35 -6.31 -39.76
C GLU A 294 -7.75 -6.71 -38.34
N ILE A 295 -7.59 -5.74 -37.44
CA ILE A 295 -8.12 -5.73 -36.09
C ILE A 295 -9.65 -5.73 -36.18
N LEU A 296 -10.28 -6.88 -35.92
CA LEU A 296 -11.72 -6.95 -35.71
C LEU A 296 -12.05 -7.20 -34.23
N ASN A 297 -12.46 -6.13 -33.58
CA ASN A 297 -13.20 -6.16 -32.32
C ASN A 297 -14.50 -6.95 -32.49
N LYS A 298 -14.60 -8.14 -31.88
CA LYS A 298 -15.88 -8.67 -31.40
C LYS A 298 -15.70 -9.79 -30.37
N SER A 299 -16.37 -9.57 -29.23
CA SER A 299 -16.79 -10.53 -28.19
C SER A 299 -15.78 -11.57 -27.72
N ASN A 300 -15.19 -11.38 -26.54
CA ASN A 300 -14.60 -12.46 -25.75
C ASN A 300 -14.75 -12.18 -24.25
N SER A 301 -15.85 -12.63 -23.65
CA SER A 301 -16.02 -12.70 -22.19
C SER A 301 -15.18 -13.83 -21.56
N SER A 302 -14.00 -14.15 -22.12
CA SER A 302 -13.14 -15.25 -21.67
C SER A 302 -11.64 -15.05 -21.99
N LYS A 303 -11.19 -13.84 -22.30
CA LYS A 303 -9.79 -13.61 -22.73
C LYS A 303 -8.81 -13.19 -21.63
N TYR A 304 -9.26 -12.93 -20.41
CA TYR A 304 -8.41 -12.40 -19.35
C TYR A 304 -8.63 -13.16 -18.05
N GLN A 305 -7.76 -14.12 -17.75
CA GLN A 305 -7.64 -14.61 -16.37
C GLN A 305 -6.85 -13.55 -15.61
N SER A 306 -7.54 -12.66 -14.90
CA SER A 306 -6.88 -11.76 -13.95
C SER A 306 -6.35 -12.61 -12.80
N PHE A 307 -5.04 -12.60 -12.55
CA PHE A 307 -4.51 -13.36 -11.40
C PHE A 307 -4.50 -12.50 -10.12
N LYS A 308 -4.49 -11.16 -10.24
CA LYS A 308 -4.56 -10.23 -9.10
C LYS A 308 -5.30 -8.94 -9.45
N ILE A 309 -6.19 -8.52 -8.56
CA ILE A 309 -6.94 -7.25 -8.65
C ILE A 309 -6.84 -6.52 -7.31
N PHE A 310 -6.55 -5.23 -7.36
CA PHE A 310 -6.56 -4.30 -6.25
C PHE A 310 -7.65 -3.25 -6.47
N GLY A 311 -8.61 -3.19 -5.55
CA GLY A 311 -9.73 -2.25 -5.64
C GLY A 311 -10.76 -2.63 -6.71
N GLY A 312 -11.90 -1.94 -6.67
CA GLY A 312 -13.12 -2.29 -7.37
C GLY A 312 -13.98 -3.26 -6.55
N LYS A 313 -15.20 -3.50 -7.02
CA LYS A 313 -16.07 -4.53 -6.43
C LYS A 313 -15.48 -5.91 -6.75
N GLU A 314 -15.51 -6.81 -5.78
CA GLU A 314 -15.00 -8.17 -5.93
C GLU A 314 -15.77 -8.89 -7.05
N ILE A 315 -15.07 -9.17 -8.15
CA ILE A 315 -15.56 -9.97 -9.27
C ILE A 315 -14.75 -11.27 -9.23
N CYS A 316 -15.42 -12.42 -9.34
CA CYS A 316 -14.72 -13.70 -9.46
C CYS A 316 -13.68 -13.60 -10.58
N SER A 317 -12.41 -13.92 -10.27
CA SER A 317 -11.22 -13.72 -11.12
C SER A 317 -11.31 -14.31 -12.54
N ASN A 318 -12.29 -15.18 -12.77
CA ASN A 318 -12.50 -15.88 -14.05
C ASN A 318 -13.35 -15.06 -15.05
N ASN A 319 -14.07 -14.01 -14.61
CA ASN A 319 -14.97 -13.20 -15.44
C ASN A 319 -14.72 -11.69 -15.26
N PHE A 320 -13.47 -11.23 -15.38
CA PHE A 320 -13.17 -9.81 -15.29
C PHE A 320 -13.88 -9.03 -16.42
N ASN A 321 -14.76 -8.10 -16.04
CA ASN A 321 -15.34 -7.11 -16.95
C ASN A 321 -14.80 -5.72 -16.56
N GLU A 322 -13.99 -5.15 -17.45
CA GLU A 322 -13.37 -3.85 -17.23
C GLU A 322 -14.39 -2.72 -17.02
N THR A 323 -15.50 -2.73 -17.76
CA THR A 323 -16.52 -1.68 -17.66
C THR A 323 -17.20 -1.71 -16.30
N ASP A 324 -17.60 -2.90 -15.83
CA ASP A 324 -18.22 -3.07 -14.51
C ASP A 324 -17.23 -2.74 -13.38
N TRP A 325 -15.96 -3.11 -13.56
CA TRP A 325 -14.89 -2.80 -12.62
C TRP A 325 -14.65 -1.28 -12.52
N ILE A 326 -14.52 -0.59 -13.66
CA ILE A 326 -14.41 0.87 -13.74
C ILE A 326 -15.59 1.55 -13.07
N GLU A 327 -16.81 1.09 -13.35
CA GLU A 327 -18.03 1.66 -12.77
C GLU A 327 -18.05 1.48 -11.25
N SER A 328 -17.57 0.34 -10.75
CA SER A 328 -17.45 0.10 -9.31
C SER A 328 -16.47 1.05 -8.62
N LEU A 329 -15.47 1.56 -9.33
CA LEU A 329 -14.49 2.54 -8.83
C LEU A 329 -15.04 3.97 -8.78
N ARG A 330 -16.29 4.24 -9.16
CA ARG A 330 -16.94 5.52 -8.83
C ARG A 330 -17.12 5.68 -7.32
N ASN A 331 -17.29 4.59 -6.59
CA ASN A 331 -17.40 4.61 -5.14
C ASN A 331 -16.02 4.50 -4.48
N PHE A 332 -15.61 5.52 -3.73
CA PHE A 332 -14.29 5.54 -3.06
C PHE A 332 -14.09 4.42 -2.04
N ARG A 333 -15.18 3.84 -1.53
CA ARG A 333 -15.14 2.69 -0.62
C ARG A 333 -14.60 1.44 -1.31
N ASN A 334 -14.65 1.37 -2.64
CA ASN A 334 -14.09 0.28 -3.43
C ASN A 334 -12.63 0.54 -3.83
N TRP A 335 -12.05 1.71 -3.57
CA TRP A 335 -10.66 1.97 -3.92
C TRP A 335 -9.71 1.12 -3.08
N SER A 336 -8.55 0.78 -3.64
CA SER A 336 -7.41 0.21 -2.92
C SER A 336 -6.21 1.16 -3.01
N CYS A 337 -5.20 0.94 -2.17
CA CYS A 337 -3.87 1.46 -2.49
C CYS A 337 -3.35 0.69 -3.71
N ILE A 338 -2.99 1.44 -4.76
CA ILE A 338 -2.51 0.88 -6.02
C ILE A 338 -1.09 1.34 -6.34
N LYS A 339 -0.63 2.47 -5.80
CA LYS A 339 0.80 2.84 -5.86
C LYS A 339 1.35 3.39 -4.56
N PHE A 340 2.54 2.95 -4.19
CA PHE A 340 3.39 3.63 -3.21
C PHE A 340 4.47 4.45 -3.92
N LYS A 341 4.61 5.72 -3.52
CA LYS A 341 5.59 6.67 -4.04
C LYS A 341 6.43 7.25 -2.92
N ASP A 342 7.66 7.57 -3.26
CA ASP A 342 8.66 8.17 -2.36
C ASP A 342 8.79 7.41 -1.03
N PRO A 343 8.98 6.07 -1.06
CA PRO A 343 9.21 5.31 0.15
C PRO A 343 10.49 5.79 0.82
N VAL A 344 10.46 5.91 2.14
CA VAL A 344 11.62 6.25 2.96
C VAL A 344 11.78 5.25 4.08
N ASN A 345 13.03 4.95 4.45
CA ASN A 345 13.31 4.16 5.64
C ASN A 345 12.75 4.89 6.87
N ILE A 346 12.12 4.15 7.80
CA ILE A 346 11.46 4.76 8.97
C ILE A 346 12.40 5.60 9.84
N PHE A 347 13.69 5.30 9.85
CA PHE A 347 14.69 6.07 10.61
C PHE A 347 14.94 7.46 10.02
N GLN A 348 14.68 7.66 8.73
CA GLN A 348 14.89 8.95 8.07
C GLN A 348 13.88 10.02 8.52
N LEU A 349 12.74 9.60 9.05
CA LEU A 349 11.69 10.50 9.54
C LEU A 349 11.83 10.85 11.03
N LEU A 350 12.90 10.38 11.69
CA LEU A 350 13.17 10.71 13.08
C LEU A 350 13.75 12.13 13.24
N PRO A 351 13.58 12.74 14.43
CA PRO A 351 14.26 13.97 14.81
C PRO A 351 15.78 13.87 14.59
N GLU A 352 16.39 14.98 14.20
CA GLU A 352 17.81 15.04 13.81
C GLU A 352 18.76 14.52 14.90
N ASN A 353 18.48 14.82 16.16
CA ASN A 353 19.29 14.36 17.29
C ASN A 353 19.30 12.82 17.39
N LEU A 354 18.14 12.16 17.23
CA LEU A 354 18.02 10.72 17.26
C LEU A 354 18.68 10.10 16.03
N ARG A 355 18.48 10.69 14.85
CA ARG A 355 19.18 10.24 13.63
C ARG A 355 20.69 10.26 13.84
N ARG A 356 21.25 11.32 14.40
CA ARG A 356 22.70 11.41 14.70
C ARG A 356 23.17 10.33 15.67
N GLN A 357 22.39 10.03 16.71
CA GLN A 357 22.72 8.97 17.67
C GLN A 357 22.67 7.58 17.04
N ILE A 358 21.69 7.32 16.17
CA ILE A 358 21.60 6.08 15.40
C ILE A 358 22.84 5.95 14.51
N LEU A 359 23.22 7.02 13.80
CA LEU A 359 24.40 7.01 12.96
C LEU A 359 25.66 6.70 13.78
N LEU A 360 25.87 7.34 14.94
CA LEU A 360 26.99 7.02 15.83
C LEU A 360 27.01 5.55 16.32
N LEU A 361 25.84 4.92 16.46
CA LEU A 361 25.73 3.53 16.92
C LEU A 361 25.97 2.51 15.79
N VAL A 362 25.57 2.84 14.56
CA VAL A 362 25.55 1.91 13.42
C VAL A 362 26.72 2.15 12.46
N GLU A 363 27.27 3.37 12.40
CA GLU A 363 28.19 3.77 11.34
C GLU A 363 29.62 3.35 11.64
N LYS A 364 30.02 2.27 10.97
CA LYS A 364 31.26 2.33 10.20
C LYS A 364 30.89 2.19 8.73
N LYS A 365 31.01 3.29 7.99
CA LYS A 365 30.89 3.25 6.53
C LYS A 365 32.09 2.47 5.99
N ILE A 366 31.82 1.42 5.22
CA ILE A 366 32.87 0.71 4.49
C ILE A 366 33.40 1.65 3.39
N LEU A 367 34.58 2.20 3.60
CA LEU A 367 35.26 3.06 2.63
C LEU A 367 35.92 2.25 1.52
N TYR A 368 36.42 1.07 1.86
CA TYR A 368 37.16 0.19 0.98
C TYR A 368 37.14 -1.24 1.50
N THR A 369 37.00 -2.21 0.61
CA THR A 369 37.12 -3.64 0.89
C THR A 369 38.00 -4.26 -0.18
N ASN A 370 38.95 -5.10 0.24
CA ASN A 370 39.76 -5.90 -0.66
C ASN A 370 39.91 -7.32 -0.11
N ALA A 371 40.12 -8.28 -1.00
CA ALA A 371 40.48 -9.64 -0.66
C ALA A 371 41.74 -10.01 -1.44
N GLU A 372 42.83 -10.30 -0.73
CA GLU A 372 44.10 -10.67 -1.33
C GLU A 372 44.46 -12.11 -0.94
N ASN A 373 44.98 -12.87 -1.91
CA ASN A 373 45.49 -14.20 -1.64
C ASN A 373 46.96 -14.09 -1.25
N CYS A 374 47.30 -14.53 -0.04
CA CYS A 374 48.68 -14.68 0.38
C CYS A 374 49.05 -16.16 0.49
N THR A 375 50.28 -16.50 0.11
CA THR A 375 50.86 -17.80 0.44
C THR A 375 51.72 -17.63 1.68
N TYR A 376 51.37 -18.33 2.76
CA TYR A 376 52.09 -18.27 4.03
C TYR A 376 52.64 -19.67 4.35
N TYR A 377 53.95 -19.73 4.61
CA TYR A 377 54.64 -20.96 4.99
C TYR A 377 55.18 -20.81 6.41
N LEU A 378 54.68 -21.63 7.32
CA LEU A 378 55.02 -21.60 8.74
C LEU A 378 56.16 -22.62 8.97
N PHE A 379 57.41 -22.15 8.90
CA PHE A 379 58.59 -23.02 9.06
C PHE A 379 59.00 -23.18 10.52
N GLU A 380 58.84 -22.13 11.34
CA GLU A 380 59.18 -22.13 12.77
C GLU A 380 58.08 -21.46 13.61
N PRO A 381 57.83 -21.94 14.85
CA PRO A 381 56.91 -21.29 15.78
C PRO A 381 57.34 -19.85 16.07
N GLY A 382 56.41 -18.90 15.94
CA GLY A 382 56.66 -17.47 16.22
C GLY A 382 57.20 -16.65 15.05
N MET A 383 57.44 -17.26 13.87
CA MET A 383 57.65 -16.48 12.65
C MET A 383 56.43 -15.61 12.36
N HIS A 384 56.68 -14.35 11.98
CA HIS A 384 55.67 -13.42 11.50
C HIS A 384 56.03 -13.00 10.08
N HIS A 385 55.02 -12.78 9.24
CA HIS A 385 55.20 -12.23 7.90
C HIS A 385 54.43 -10.92 7.79
N THR A 386 55.10 -9.89 7.26
CA THR A 386 54.45 -8.59 7.04
C THR A 386 53.81 -8.60 5.66
N PHE A 387 52.49 -8.51 5.62
CA PHE A 387 51.73 -8.40 4.38
C PHE A 387 51.33 -6.95 4.13
N LYS A 388 51.69 -6.40 2.96
CA LYS A 388 51.33 -5.03 2.58
C LYS A 388 50.00 -5.05 1.83
N LEU A 389 49.00 -4.39 2.39
CA LEU A 389 47.68 -4.24 1.76
C LEU A 389 47.74 -3.25 0.61
N ASN A 390 47.19 -3.60 -0.55
CA ASN A 390 47.09 -2.71 -1.71
C ASN A 390 45.87 -1.80 -1.59
N ILE A 391 45.97 -0.77 -0.75
CA ILE A 391 44.91 0.22 -0.55
C ILE A 391 45.10 1.40 -1.53
N PRO A 392 44.07 1.84 -2.26
CA PRO A 392 44.13 3.01 -3.14
C PRO A 392 44.54 4.31 -2.41
N GLU A 393 45.31 5.17 -3.08
CA GLU A 393 45.82 6.41 -2.49
C GLU A 393 44.73 7.35 -1.94
N ASN A 394 43.59 7.44 -2.62
CA ASN A 394 42.46 8.27 -2.17
C ASN A 394 41.89 7.78 -0.83
N ILE A 395 41.94 6.47 -0.55
CA ILE A 395 41.50 5.89 0.72
C ILE A 395 42.59 6.04 1.78
N LEU A 396 43.86 5.82 1.43
CA LEU A 396 44.98 6.03 2.34
C LEU A 396 45.03 7.47 2.87
N LYS A 397 44.69 8.47 2.04
CA LYS A 397 44.57 9.88 2.47
C LYS A 397 43.51 10.07 3.56
N VAL A 398 42.41 9.31 3.52
CA VAL A 398 41.35 9.37 4.54
C VAL A 398 41.79 8.66 5.81
N ILE A 399 42.37 7.46 5.71
CA ILE A 399 42.82 6.66 6.86
C ILE A 399 43.95 7.37 7.63
N ASN A 400 44.86 8.04 6.93
CA ASN A 400 45.97 8.77 7.55
C ASN A 400 45.56 10.11 8.17
N ASN A 401 44.31 10.56 7.98
CA ASN A 401 43.81 11.74 8.65
C ASN A 401 43.52 11.40 10.12
N LYS A 402 44.28 12.01 11.05
CA LYS A 402 44.12 11.77 12.49
C LYS A 402 42.75 12.20 13.05
N ASP A 403 42.07 13.09 12.34
CA ASP A 403 40.71 13.53 12.69
C ASP A 403 39.63 12.56 12.19
N ALA A 404 39.99 11.56 11.38
CA ALA A 404 39.07 10.55 10.88
C ALA A 404 39.04 9.34 11.83
N ASP A 405 37.88 9.06 12.42
CA ASP A 405 37.63 7.85 13.24
C ASP A 405 37.46 6.60 12.34
N CYS A 406 38.56 6.21 11.69
CA CYS A 406 38.62 5.04 10.83
C CYS A 406 38.99 3.79 11.63
N ASN A 407 38.41 2.65 11.27
CA ASN A 407 38.76 1.36 11.83
C ASN A 407 39.04 0.37 10.69
N ILE A 408 40.01 -0.51 10.88
CA ILE A 408 40.36 -1.53 9.89
C ILE A 408 39.90 -2.88 10.43
N PHE A 409 39.09 -3.58 9.63
CA PHE A 409 38.69 -4.95 9.91
C PHE A 409 39.44 -5.86 8.94
N ALA A 410 40.15 -6.85 9.46
CA ALA A 410 40.84 -7.83 8.64
C ALA A 410 40.45 -9.25 9.06
N THR A 411 40.24 -10.10 8.06
CA THR A 411 39.90 -11.50 8.21
C THR A 411 40.89 -12.33 7.40
N VAL A 412 41.54 -13.28 8.05
CA VAL A 412 42.42 -14.26 7.42
C VAL A 412 41.71 -15.61 7.43
N ILE A 413 41.62 -16.24 6.26
CA ILE A 413 40.94 -17.52 6.07
C ILE A 413 41.94 -18.52 5.52
N ASP A 414 42.16 -19.63 6.23
CA ASP A 414 42.89 -20.76 5.67
C ASP A 414 41.99 -21.49 4.66
N LYS A 415 42.42 -21.52 3.39
CA LYS A 415 41.71 -22.19 2.32
C LYS A 415 41.64 -23.71 2.48
N LYS A 416 42.57 -24.33 3.20
CA LYS A 416 42.65 -25.79 3.39
C LYS A 416 41.90 -26.24 4.63
N GLU A 417 42.22 -25.64 5.79
CA GLU A 417 41.67 -26.09 7.08
C GLU A 417 40.37 -25.37 7.48
N LYS A 418 39.97 -24.32 6.74
CA LYS A 418 38.80 -23.47 7.00
C LYS A 418 38.85 -22.71 8.33
N ASP A 419 40.03 -22.59 8.93
CA ASP A 419 40.22 -21.73 10.09
C ASP A 419 40.07 -20.26 9.70
N ILE A 420 39.41 -19.50 10.59
CA ILE A 420 39.09 -18.09 10.38
C ILE A 420 39.63 -17.29 11.55
N PHE A 421 40.50 -16.33 11.26
CA PHE A 421 41.02 -15.37 12.21
C PHE A 421 40.52 -13.98 11.85
N ASN A 422 39.92 -13.29 12.82
CA ASN A 422 39.40 -11.94 12.66
C ASN A 422 40.15 -10.99 13.58
N CYS A 423 40.57 -9.83 13.07
CA CYS A 423 41.10 -8.74 13.88
C CYS A 423 40.46 -7.40 13.50
N GLN A 424 40.40 -6.51 14.49
CA GLN A 424 40.04 -5.11 14.33
C GLN A 424 41.22 -4.28 14.81
N VAL A 425 41.66 -3.34 13.97
CA VAL A 425 42.76 -2.39 14.23
C VAL A 425 42.23 -0.98 14.28
#